data_AF-A0A5B8A0E8-F1
#
_entry.id   AF-A0A5B8A0E8-F1
#
_cell.length_a   1.000
_cell.length_b   1.000
_cell.length_c   1.000
_cell.angle_alpha   90.00
_cell.angle_beta   90.00
_cell.angle_gamma   90.00
#
_symmetry.space_group_name_H-M   'P 1'
#
loop_
_entity.id
_entity.type
_entity.pdbx_description
1 polymer ?
#
loop_
_entity_poly.entity_id
_entity_poly.type
_entity_poly.pdbx_seq_one_letter_code
_entity_poly.pdbx_strand_id
1 'polypeptide(L)'
;MDALAFPQRWAYVPSEDVRYRHSCTAADGTPLYVYAWLEESGYMLTTTQNIRFQEEIVVELATNDFQQLQLHVLNFFAQHGGVGKAFAGQ
;
A
#
# COMPACT_ATOMS: atom_id res chain seq x y z
N MET A 1 -4.42 4.90 28.20
CA MET A 1 -3.78 4.08 27.15
C MET A 1 -4.66 4.27 25.94
N ASP A 2 -4.51 5.43 25.33
CA ASP A 2 -5.37 5.88 24.25
C ASP A 2 -4.71 5.43 22.96
N ALA A 3 -5.22 4.33 22.42
CA ALA A 3 -5.01 4.02 21.02
C ALA A 3 -5.51 5.24 20.25
N LEU A 4 -4.58 5.96 19.61
CA LEU A 4 -4.91 6.99 18.64
C LEU A 4 -5.75 6.34 17.55
N ALA A 5 -7.06 6.39 17.73
CA ALA A 5 -8.02 6.06 16.71
C ALA A 5 -7.92 7.16 15.67
N PHE A 6 -7.01 6.99 14.72
CA PHE A 6 -6.96 7.82 13.53
C PHE A 6 -8.31 7.67 12.84
N PRO A 7 -9.05 8.77 12.61
CA PRO A 7 -10.35 8.69 11.96
C PRO A 7 -10.11 8.03 10.60
N GLN A 8 -10.77 6.90 10.38
CA GLN A 8 -10.87 6.22 9.10
C GLN A 8 -11.45 7.22 8.07
N ARG A 9 -10.57 8.06 7.50
CA ARG A 9 -10.87 9.04 6.48
C ARG A 9 -10.53 8.38 5.16
N TRP A 10 -11.49 7.60 4.67
CA TRP A 10 -11.59 7.17 3.28
C TRP A 10 -11.87 8.39 2.40
N ALA A 11 -10.95 9.36 2.41
CA ALA A 11 -10.90 10.38 1.39
C ALA A 11 -10.38 9.70 0.13
N TYR A 12 -11.04 9.96 -0.99
CA TYR A 12 -10.51 9.65 -2.32
C TYR A 12 -9.04 10.06 -2.38
N VAL A 13 -8.14 9.10 -2.63
CA VAL A 13 -6.73 9.40 -2.83
C VAL A 13 -6.50 9.53 -4.33
N PRO A 14 -6.23 10.76 -4.84
CA PRO A 14 -6.00 10.96 -6.26
C PRO A 14 -4.75 10.19 -6.70
N SER A 15 -4.74 9.70 -7.95
CA SER A 15 -3.59 9.01 -8.53
C SER A 15 -2.28 9.82 -8.55
N GLU A 16 -2.38 11.14 -8.34
CA GLU A 16 -1.23 12.06 -8.23
C GLU A 16 -0.56 12.02 -6.84
N ASP A 17 -1.25 11.50 -5.83
CA ASP A 17 -0.72 11.25 -4.47
C ASP A 17 -0.03 9.87 -4.34
N VAL A 18 0.02 9.09 -5.43
CA VAL A 18 0.78 7.84 -5.50
C VAL A 18 2.26 8.18 -5.43
N ARG A 19 2.84 8.07 -4.23
CA ARG A 19 4.28 8.29 -4.06
C ARG A 19 5.11 7.13 -4.62
N TYR A 20 4.60 5.91 -4.63
CA TYR A 20 5.37 4.75 -5.11
C TYR A 20 4.48 3.60 -5.60
N ARG A 21 4.61 3.25 -6.88
CA ARG A 21 4.18 1.94 -7.38
C ARG A 21 5.31 0.94 -7.13
N HIS A 22 5.01 -0.18 -6.49
CA HIS A 22 6.01 -1.22 -6.31
C HIS A 22 6.47 -1.73 -7.68
N SER A 23 7.78 -1.86 -7.87
CA SER A 23 8.37 -2.24 -9.16
C SER A 23 8.04 -3.67 -9.59
N CYS A 24 7.35 -4.44 -8.76
CA CYS A 24 6.94 -5.81 -9.03
C CYS A 24 5.44 -5.96 -8.83
N THR A 25 4.79 -6.75 -9.68
CA THR A 25 3.45 -7.28 -9.39
C THR A 25 3.59 -8.58 -8.63
N ALA A 26 2.52 -9.02 -7.99
CA ALA A 26 2.46 -10.37 -7.46
C ALA A 26 2.35 -11.41 -8.58
N ALA A 27 2.53 -12.69 -8.25
CA ALA A 27 2.55 -13.78 -9.22
C ALA A 27 1.20 -13.95 -9.94
N ASP A 28 0.08 -13.66 -9.28
CA ASP A 28 -1.25 -13.64 -9.89
C ASP A 28 -1.50 -12.42 -10.80
N GLY A 29 -0.56 -11.46 -10.84
CA GLY A 29 -0.66 -10.24 -11.64
C GLY A 29 -1.16 -9.02 -10.86
N THR A 30 -1.61 -9.18 -9.61
CA THR A 30 -2.05 -8.06 -8.77
C THR A 30 -0.89 -7.08 -8.53
N PRO A 31 -1.05 -5.80 -8.90
CA PRO A 31 -0.04 -4.79 -8.59
C PRO A 31 -0.12 -4.36 -7.12
N LEU A 32 0.98 -3.86 -6.58
CA LEU A 32 1.03 -3.25 -5.26
C LEU A 32 1.45 -1.79 -5.37
N TYR A 33 0.69 -0.91 -4.74
CA TYR A 33 0.99 0.50 -4.62
C TYR A 33 1.19 0.84 -3.14
N VAL A 34 2.12 1.75 -2.89
CA VAL A 34 2.47 2.24 -1.55
C VAL A 34 2.31 3.75 -1.54
N TYR A 35 1.43 4.24 -0.69
CA TYR A 35 1.18 5.65 -0.43
C TYR A 35 1.84 5.99 0.89
N ALA A 36 2.44 7.18 0.97
CA ALA A 36 2.90 7.74 2.22
C ALA A 36 2.16 9.05 2.43
N TRP A 37 1.56 9.23 3.60
CA TRP A 37 0.79 10.42 3.91
C TRP A 37 1.71 11.66 3.92
N LEU A 38 1.21 12.78 3.39
CA LEU A 38 1.97 14.03 3.30
C LEU A 38 2.07 14.74 4.66
N GLU A 39 0.94 14.77 5.38
CA GLU A 39 0.77 15.53 6.62
C GLU A 39 0.86 14.64 7.86
N GLU A 40 0.76 13.32 7.68
CA GLU A 40 0.71 12.34 8.76
C GLU A 40 1.82 11.30 8.64
N SER A 41 2.14 10.67 9.77
CA SER A 41 3.03 9.51 9.77
C SER A 41 2.28 8.27 9.32
N GLY A 42 2.85 7.53 8.37
CA GLY A 42 2.30 6.26 7.96
C GLY A 42 2.44 5.92 6.49
N TYR A 43 2.02 4.70 6.19
CA TYR A 43 1.95 4.15 4.84
C TYR A 43 0.60 3.50 4.60
N MET A 44 0.15 3.50 3.36
CA MET A 44 -1.01 2.74 2.95
C MET A 44 -0.64 1.89 1.74
N LEU A 45 -0.95 0.60 1.80
CA LEU A 45 -0.74 -0.35 0.72
C LEU A 45 -2.09 -0.64 0.07
N THR A 46 -2.11 -0.71 -1.26
CA THR A 46 -3.32 -0.99 -2.03
C THR A 46 -2.98 -1.70 -3.32
N THR A 47 -3.97 -2.38 -3.89
CA THR A 47 -3.87 -3.07 -5.18
C THR A 47 -4.30 -2.21 -6.37
N THR A 48 -4.76 -0.97 -6.13
CA THR A 48 -5.21 -0.04 -7.17
C THR A 48 -4.47 1.29 -7.11
N GLN A 49 -4.39 1.98 -8.25
CA GLN A 49 -3.86 3.34 -8.33
C GLN A 49 -4.86 4.40 -7.87
N ASN A 50 -6.16 4.08 -7.82
CA ASN A 50 -7.18 5.01 -7.37
C ASN A 50 -8.07 4.28 -6.37
N ILE A 51 -7.90 4.59 -5.10
CA ILE A 51 -8.66 3.97 -4.02
C ILE A 51 -10.04 4.62 -3.99
N ARG A 52 -11.06 3.84 -4.33
CA ARG A 52 -12.47 4.22 -4.31
C ARG A 52 -13.23 3.52 -3.18
N PHE A 53 -12.77 2.32 -2.81
CA PHE A 53 -13.40 1.47 -1.81
C PHE A 53 -12.36 0.97 -0.80
N GLN A 54 -12.80 0.70 0.43
CA GLN A 54 -11.94 0.19 1.49
C GLN A 54 -11.38 -1.20 1.16
N GLU A 55 -12.12 -2.01 0.40
CA GLU A 55 -11.68 -3.35 -0.05
C GLU A 55 -10.43 -3.30 -0.94
N GLU A 56 -10.12 -2.14 -1.52
CA GLU A 56 -8.91 -1.95 -2.30
C GLU A 56 -7.69 -1.66 -1.42
N ILE A 57 -7.89 -1.37 -0.14
CA ILE A 57 -6.82 -1.13 0.84
C ILE A 57 -6.36 -2.48 1.40
N VAL A 58 -5.07 -2.78 1.23
CA VAL A 58 -4.45 -3.98 1.76
C VAL A 58 -4.11 -3.79 3.23
N VAL A 59 -3.49 -2.66 3.57
CA VAL A 59 -3.16 -2.31 4.95
C VAL A 59 -2.89 -0.81 5.09
N GLU A 60 -3.24 -0.26 6.24
CA GLU A 60 -2.85 1.07 6.69
C GLU A 60 -1.89 0.95 7.88
N LEU A 61 -0.72 1.55 7.76
CA LEU A 61 0.30 1.62 8.80
C LEU A 61 0.31 3.04 9.34
N ALA A 62 -0.03 3.22 10.62
CA ALA A 62 -0.06 4.53 11.28
C ALA A 62 1.33 5.09 11.66
N THR A 63 2.40 4.38 11.29
CA THR A 63 3.78 4.73 11.64
C THR A 63 4.69 4.63 10.44
N ASN A 64 5.72 5.48 10.35
CA ASN A 64 6.76 5.39 9.31
C ASN A 64 7.80 4.28 9.61
N ASP A 65 7.37 3.18 10.20
CA ASP A 65 8.25 2.04 10.48
C ASP A 65 8.50 1.26 9.18
N PHE A 66 9.73 1.34 8.68
CA PHE A 66 10.10 0.70 7.43
C PHE A 66 10.15 -0.82 7.53
N GLN A 67 10.40 -1.39 8.72
CA GLN A 67 10.39 -2.83 8.91
C GLN A 67 8.97 -3.39 8.84
N GLN A 68 8.00 -2.70 9.44
CA GLN A 68 6.58 -3.01 9.33
C GLN A 68 6.10 -2.92 7.88
N LEU A 69 6.49 -1.86 7.16
CA LEU A 69 6.20 -1.72 5.74
C LEU A 69 6.74 -2.91 4.95
N GLN A 70 8.03 -3.22 5.10
CA GLN A 70 8.67 -4.32 4.38
C GLN A 70 8.02 -5.67 4.69
N LEU A 71 7.66 -5.92 5.95
CA LEU A 71 6.99 -7.15 6.36
C LEU A 71 5.63 -7.29 5.66
N HIS A 72 4.84 -6.22 5.59
CA HIS A 72 3.53 -6.25 4.92
C HIS A 72 3.65 -6.41 3.41
N VAL A 73 4.65 -5.78 2.79
CA VAL A 73 4.96 -5.99 1.36
C VAL A 73 5.30 -7.46 1.09
N LEU A 74 6.18 -8.05 1.89
CA LEU A 74 6.57 -9.46 1.75
C LEU A 74 5.38 -10.40 1.99
N ASN A 75 4.57 -10.13 3.01
CA ASN A 75 3.39 -10.92 3.33
C ASN A 75 2.33 -10.84 2.21
N PHE A 76 2.12 -9.65 1.66
CA PHE A 76 1.27 -9.46 0.48
C PHE A 76 1.74 -10.35 -0.66
N PHE A 77 3.01 -10.29 -1.05
CA PHE A 77 3.52 -11.14 -2.13
C PHE A 77 3.40 -12.62 -1.79
N ALA A 78 3.69 -13.04 -0.55
CA ALA A 78 3.56 -14.44 -0.14
C ALA A 78 2.12 -14.96 -0.27
N GLN A 79 1.12 -14.16 0.08
CA GLN A 79 -0.30 -14.52 -0.07
C GLN A 79 -0.75 -14.59 -1.53
N HIS A 80 -0.09 -13.82 -2.39
CA HIS A 80 -0.39 -13.69 -3.81
C HIS A 80 0.52 -14.57 -4.70
N GLY A 81 1.02 -15.68 -4.15
CA GLY A 81 1.82 -16.67 -4.89
C GLY A 81 3.28 -16.28 -5.14
N GLY A 82 3.76 -15.21 -4.51
CA GLY A 82 5.12 -14.70 -4.57
C GLY A 82 5.26 -13.41 -5.36
N VAL A 83 6.50 -12.97 -5.53
CA VAL A 83 6.85 -11.83 -6.39
C VAL A 83 6.76 -12.30 -7.86
N GLY A 84 5.89 -11.67 -8.63
CA GLY A 84 5.74 -11.89 -10.06
C GLY A 84 6.77 -11.13 -10.88
N LYS A 85 6.44 -10.83 -12.15
CA LYS A 85 7.33 -10.08 -13.03
C LYS A 85 7.53 -8.65 -12.51
N ALA A 86 8.76 -8.18 -12.53
CA ALA A 86 9.05 -6.77 -12.39
C ALA A 86 8.38 -5.99 -13.53
N PHE A 87 7.75 -4.86 -13.22
CA PHE A 87 7.44 -3.81 -14.18
C PHE A 87 8.77 -3.31 -14.74
N ALA A 88 9.22 -3.92 -15.84
CA ALA A 88 10.19 -3.33 -16.73
C ALA A 88 9.47 -2.16 -17.41
N GLY A 89 9.62 -0.95 -16.84
CA GLY A 89 9.25 0.27 -17.55
C GLY A 89 9.98 0.30 -18.88
N GLN A 90 9.22 0.17 -19.97
CA GLN A 90 9.62 0.66 -21.28
C GLN A 90 9.34 2.16 -21.34
#